data_AF-A0A8T7M4J9-F1
#
_entry.id   AF-A0A8T7M4J9-F1
#
_cell.length_a   1.000
_cell.length_b   1.000
_cell.length_c   1.000
_cell.angle_alpha   90.00
_cell.angle_beta   90.00
_cell.angle_gamma   90.00
#
_symmetry.space_group_name_H-M   'P 1'
#
loop_
_entity.id
_entity.type
_entity.pdbx_description
1 polymer ?
#
loop_
_entity_poly.entity_id
_entity_poly.type
_entity_poly.pdbx_seq_one_letter_code
_entity_poly.pdbx_strand_id
1 'polypeptide(L)'
;MKFGTRYVRLSCSLALLLTLSLFTTPLLAADISRYFPETGHTVAGKFLQYWQANGGLATYGYPITDAQAEVDPETGKTFTMQWFERNRMELHSENAGTKYEVLLGLLGKDLNRSRLATDPVFQKATKLNDASLPQDQQWYFNETGHNLRGGFLKYWQENGGVERLGIPISEELKETDPETGKTFTVQWFERARFEYHPENQKPYDILLGLLGKQIKNGPTSNKAPAATGNGGNSYSIEQAISDNAQLATLAFDGLGFLTGNTGTDSFLPPGKVADFFGFQYLRDVTQAGKGHSTDFVTNAANNVLYTLNDTQKAKLIALAKTQTSLVNDFAYKRFPLMVAFRRQLTGNIPTGSSGLSKSAVIQYSSDLYELDAKISIQRAELYAGIIKSLSSQQTAYLDNMLKGGFASWPALADQVDKKSLSHDEDVLVMSYASDILSWYGGNVEADTYFCPERQGDYFGGFYIKDAPAIGNAGYTIDESITGDKGQEFIDTLDSTQKPVITSIVNTQKPALTGIVSTRRAIATELRKALAGGTIDEASVITLSRSYGALDGEISYYYATAFAQVGKTLTATQKQKLMGIRDLDNYPCPDNKAYLYSDMINMPIVANTDFLFS
;
A
#
# COMPACT_ATOMS: atom_id res chain seq x y z
N MET A 1 12.39 -5.04 98.78
CA MET A 1 13.53 -5.02 99.73
C MET A 1 14.81 -5.23 98.96
N LYS A 2 15.89 -4.56 99.40
CA LYS A 2 17.21 -4.40 98.77
C LYS A 2 17.86 -5.71 98.27
N PHE A 3 18.95 -5.50 97.51
CA PHE A 3 20.05 -6.39 97.11
C PHE A 3 20.07 -6.63 95.59
N GLY A 4 21.14 -6.40 94.85
CA GLY A 4 22.50 -5.99 95.20
C GLY A 4 23.36 -6.16 93.94
N THR A 5 24.06 -5.10 93.54
CA THR A 5 24.89 -5.05 92.34
C THR A 5 26.18 -5.85 92.53
N ARG A 6 26.51 -6.75 91.60
CA ARG A 6 27.90 -7.16 91.31
C ARG A 6 28.14 -7.30 89.81
N TYR A 7 29.20 -6.62 89.38
CA TYR A 7 29.78 -6.59 88.05
C TYR A 7 30.41 -7.92 87.65
N VAL A 8 30.25 -8.33 86.38
CA VAL A 8 31.31 -9.01 85.60
C VAL A 8 31.20 -8.56 84.14
N ARG A 9 32.33 -8.10 83.57
CA ARG A 9 32.53 -7.74 82.16
C ARG A 9 32.50 -8.98 81.28
N LEU A 10 31.96 -8.92 80.05
CA LEU A 10 32.63 -9.45 78.85
C LEU A 10 31.91 -9.07 77.54
N SER A 11 32.71 -8.49 76.65
CA SER A 11 32.71 -8.58 75.17
C SER A 11 31.51 -8.12 74.33
N CYS A 12 31.79 -7.06 73.54
CA CYS A 12 31.07 -6.63 72.36
C CYS A 12 30.92 -7.74 71.32
N SER A 13 29.70 -7.95 70.83
CA SER A 13 29.42 -8.43 69.47
C SER A 13 28.09 -7.83 69.04
N LEU A 14 28.16 -6.83 68.17
CA LEU A 14 27.02 -6.12 67.61
C LEU A 14 26.39 -7.01 66.53
N ALA A 15 25.34 -7.75 66.87
CA ALA A 15 24.49 -8.43 65.90
C ALA A 15 23.45 -7.43 65.38
N LEU A 16 23.59 -7.05 64.11
CA LEU A 16 22.66 -6.17 63.39
C LEU A 16 21.36 -6.94 63.10
N LEU A 17 20.31 -6.63 63.86
CA LEU A 17 18.93 -7.04 63.57
C LEU A 17 18.41 -6.25 62.36
N LEU A 18 18.33 -6.93 61.21
CA LEU A 18 17.73 -6.39 59.99
C LEU A 18 16.20 -6.38 60.16
N THR A 19 15.62 -5.22 60.44
CA THR A 19 14.17 -5.01 60.36
C THR A 19 13.74 -5.06 58.89
N LEU A 20 12.96 -6.07 58.53
CA LEU A 20 12.35 -6.21 57.20
C LEU A 20 11.23 -5.17 57.06
N SER A 21 11.60 -3.96 56.61
CA SER A 21 10.63 -2.97 56.14
C SER A 21 10.02 -3.49 54.84
N LEU A 22 8.73 -3.85 54.87
CA LEU A 22 7.91 -4.01 53.68
C LEU A 22 7.81 -2.64 52.99
N PHE A 23 8.79 -2.31 52.16
CA PHE A 23 8.61 -1.32 51.12
C PHE A 23 7.69 -1.93 50.09
N THR A 24 6.39 -1.59 50.15
CA THR A 24 5.57 -1.58 48.95
C THR A 24 6.20 -0.55 48.02
N THR A 25 7.09 -0.99 47.14
CA THR A 25 7.45 -0.21 45.97
C THR A 25 6.14 0.11 45.26
N PRO A 26 5.78 1.39 45.06
CA PRO A 26 4.69 1.68 44.14
C PRO A 26 5.08 1.00 42.83
N LEU A 27 4.22 0.13 42.34
CA LEU A 27 4.35 -0.39 40.99
C LEU A 27 4.39 0.86 40.11
N LEU A 28 5.57 1.21 39.57
CA LEU A 28 5.65 2.17 38.49
C LEU A 28 4.66 1.67 37.45
N ALA A 29 3.55 2.39 37.30
CA ALA A 29 2.61 2.11 36.22
C ALA A 29 3.46 2.08 34.95
N ALA A 30 3.50 0.92 34.29
CA ALA A 30 4.25 0.78 33.07
C ALA A 30 3.90 1.96 32.15
N ASP A 31 4.90 2.67 31.65
CA ASP A 31 4.70 3.68 30.61
C ASP A 31 4.17 2.96 29.38
N ILE A 32 2.84 2.82 29.31
CA ILE A 32 2.19 2.14 28.21
C ILE A 32 2.45 2.97 26.96
N SER A 33 3.06 2.34 25.98
CA SER A 33 3.35 2.96 24.69
C SER A 33 3.05 1.97 23.59
N ARG A 34 2.62 2.49 22.45
CA ARG A 34 2.38 1.75 21.24
C ARG A 34 3.03 2.49 20.10
N TYR A 35 4.04 1.87 19.51
CA TYR A 35 4.61 2.29 18.25
C TYR A 35 3.67 1.88 17.11
N PHE A 36 3.35 2.81 16.23
CA PHE A 36 2.56 2.58 15.03
C PHE A 36 3.52 2.57 13.84
N PRO A 37 3.98 1.38 13.39
CA PRO A 37 4.90 1.28 12.26
C PRO A 37 4.32 1.85 10.96
N GLU A 38 2.98 1.98 10.88
CA GLU A 38 2.27 2.53 9.73
C GLU A 38 2.60 4.02 9.50
N THR A 39 2.88 4.77 10.58
CA THR A 39 3.18 6.21 10.51
C THR A 39 4.50 6.60 11.17
N GLY A 40 5.18 5.67 11.82
CA GLY A 40 6.45 5.92 12.51
C GLY A 40 6.32 6.69 13.82
N HIS A 41 5.11 6.83 14.36
CA HIS A 41 4.84 7.59 15.58
C HIS A 41 4.47 6.70 16.75
N THR A 42 4.79 7.16 17.96
CA THR A 42 4.45 6.46 19.21
C THR A 42 3.33 7.19 19.93
N VAL A 43 2.28 6.46 20.31
CA VAL A 43 1.28 6.97 21.25
C VAL A 43 1.58 6.37 22.61
N ALA A 44 1.75 7.23 23.62
CA ALA A 44 2.15 6.80 24.96
C ALA A 44 1.27 7.41 26.05
N GLY A 45 1.32 6.79 27.24
CA GLY A 45 0.71 7.27 28.47
C GLY A 45 -0.77 7.60 28.31
N LYS A 46 -1.15 8.80 28.74
CA LYS A 46 -2.55 9.28 28.77
C LYS A 46 -3.21 9.30 27.40
N PHE A 47 -2.46 9.61 26.33
CA PHE A 47 -3.01 9.57 24.97
C PHE A 47 -3.29 8.15 24.51
N LEU A 48 -2.44 7.17 24.85
CA LEU A 48 -2.71 5.78 24.49
C LEU A 48 -3.92 5.23 25.26
N GLN A 49 -4.02 5.54 26.55
CA GLN A 49 -5.18 5.18 27.38
C GLN A 49 -6.46 5.76 26.81
N TYR A 50 -6.45 7.06 26.50
CA TYR A 50 -7.61 7.74 25.93
C TYR A 50 -7.99 7.17 24.57
N TRP A 51 -7.01 7.01 23.66
CA TRP A 51 -7.22 6.44 22.33
C TRP A 51 -7.84 5.04 22.40
N GLN A 52 -7.30 4.15 23.25
CA GLN A 52 -7.82 2.79 23.41
C GLN A 52 -9.23 2.77 24.02
N ALA A 53 -9.49 3.58 25.05
CA ALA A 53 -10.78 3.64 25.72
C ALA A 53 -11.88 4.25 24.84
N ASN A 54 -11.52 5.00 23.81
CA ASN A 54 -12.44 5.80 23.00
C ASN A 54 -12.51 5.38 21.52
N GLY A 55 -12.35 4.08 21.24
CA GLY A 55 -12.61 3.50 19.91
C GLY A 55 -11.38 3.35 19.01
N GLY A 56 -10.22 3.84 19.46
CA GLY A 56 -8.92 3.57 18.86
C GLY A 56 -8.84 3.90 17.38
N LEU A 57 -8.30 2.97 16.60
CA LEU A 57 -7.95 3.18 15.19
C LEU A 57 -9.17 3.57 14.36
N ALA A 58 -10.31 2.93 14.60
CA ALA A 58 -11.54 3.19 13.86
C ALA A 58 -12.06 4.62 14.06
N THR A 59 -11.77 5.24 15.22
CA THR A 59 -12.29 6.56 15.59
C THR A 59 -11.29 7.67 15.28
N TYR A 60 -10.01 7.47 15.60
CA TYR A 60 -9.00 8.54 15.54
C TYR A 60 -8.04 8.39 14.35
N GLY A 61 -7.96 7.19 13.76
CA GLY A 61 -6.92 6.84 12.80
C GLY A 61 -5.55 6.68 13.45
N TYR A 62 -4.52 6.61 12.61
CA TYR A 62 -3.14 6.52 13.06
C TYR A 62 -2.63 7.84 13.65
N PRO A 63 -1.65 7.81 14.59
CA PRO A 63 -0.92 9.02 14.97
C PRO A 63 -0.13 9.56 13.78
N ILE A 64 -0.12 10.87 13.56
CA ILE A 64 0.65 11.54 12.49
C ILE A 64 1.74 12.47 13.04
N THR A 65 1.85 12.55 14.37
CA THR A 65 2.99 13.14 15.08
C THR A 65 3.28 12.33 16.33
N ASP A 66 4.45 12.52 16.93
CA ASP A 66 4.63 12.22 18.35
C ASP A 66 3.95 13.29 19.22
N ALA A 67 3.79 13.01 20.52
CA ALA A 67 3.26 13.96 21.48
C ALA A 67 4.29 15.08 21.74
N GLN A 68 3.88 16.33 21.58
CA GLN A 68 4.75 17.51 21.74
C GLN A 68 3.99 18.69 22.32
N ALA A 69 4.70 19.65 22.92
CA ALA A 69 4.09 20.88 23.41
C ALA A 69 3.74 21.81 22.24
N GLU A 70 2.47 22.18 22.10
CA GLU A 70 1.99 23.11 21.07
C GLU A 70 1.11 24.20 21.69
N VAL A 71 1.12 25.40 21.09
CA VAL A 71 0.26 26.52 21.49
C VAL A 71 -1.10 26.34 20.83
N ASP A 72 -2.16 26.26 21.63
CA ASP A 72 -3.54 26.28 21.14
C ASP A 72 -3.85 27.67 20.54
N PRO A 73 -4.20 27.74 19.25
CA PRO A 73 -4.49 29.00 18.58
C PRO A 73 -5.76 29.70 19.08
N GLU A 74 -6.65 29.02 19.81
CA GLU A 74 -7.88 29.63 20.36
C GLU A 74 -7.64 30.28 21.73
N THR A 75 -6.98 29.57 22.64
CA THR A 75 -6.76 30.06 24.02
C THR A 75 -5.39 30.71 24.24
N GLY A 76 -4.43 30.50 23.33
CA GLY A 76 -3.04 30.93 23.48
C GLY A 76 -2.26 30.16 24.54
N LYS A 77 -2.86 29.13 25.16
CA LYS A 77 -2.21 28.26 26.14
C LYS A 77 -1.38 27.20 25.45
N THR A 78 -0.33 26.72 26.12
CA THR A 78 0.44 25.57 25.64
C THR A 78 -0.10 24.29 26.25
N PHE A 79 -0.41 23.30 25.42
CA PHE A 79 -0.78 21.95 25.85
C PHE A 79 0.20 20.94 25.27
N THR A 80 0.36 19.79 25.93
CA THR A 80 0.93 18.65 25.22
C THR A 80 -0.14 18.14 24.27
N MET A 81 0.19 18.05 22.98
CA MET A 81 -0.73 17.65 21.93
C MET A 81 -0.14 16.50 21.13
N GLN A 82 -0.99 15.62 20.64
CA GLN A 82 -0.62 14.63 19.63
C GLN A 82 -1.68 14.61 18.53
N TRP A 83 -1.22 14.60 17.29
CA TRP A 83 -2.08 14.62 16.13
C TRP A 83 -2.28 13.22 15.60
N PHE A 84 -3.51 12.95 15.18
CA PHE A 84 -3.96 11.73 14.54
C PHE A 84 -4.60 12.09 13.20
N GLU A 85 -4.80 11.11 12.33
CA GLU A 85 -5.39 11.34 11.01
C GLU A 85 -6.72 12.12 11.07
N ARG A 86 -7.57 11.82 12.05
CA ARG A 86 -8.93 12.40 12.15
C ARG A 86 -9.07 13.48 13.21
N ASN A 87 -8.14 13.58 14.16
CA ASN A 87 -8.30 14.42 15.35
C ASN A 87 -6.96 14.86 15.95
N ARG A 88 -7.04 15.81 16.89
CA ARG A 88 -5.94 16.22 17.76
C ARG A 88 -6.34 15.94 19.21
N MET A 89 -5.48 15.25 19.96
CA MET A 89 -5.66 15.06 21.40
C MET A 89 -4.81 16.08 22.16
N GLU A 90 -5.39 16.66 23.20
CA GLU A 90 -4.81 17.72 24.02
C GLU A 90 -4.82 17.29 25.48
N LEU A 91 -3.67 17.36 26.13
CA LEU A 91 -3.53 17.03 27.55
C LEU A 91 -3.72 18.30 28.40
N HIS A 92 -4.83 18.33 29.14
CA HIS A 92 -5.20 19.41 30.06
C HIS A 92 -4.79 19.05 31.49
N SER A 93 -3.56 19.44 31.86
CA SER A 93 -2.99 19.16 33.18
C SER A 93 -3.83 19.73 34.35
N GLU A 94 -4.58 20.81 34.11
CA GLU A 94 -5.52 21.39 35.07
C GLU A 94 -6.68 20.45 35.43
N ASN A 95 -6.95 19.45 34.58
CA ASN A 95 -8.01 18.45 34.75
C ASN A 95 -7.45 17.08 35.16
N ALA A 96 -6.20 17.03 35.65
CA ALA A 96 -5.52 15.78 35.99
C ALA A 96 -6.36 14.88 36.91
N GLY A 97 -6.47 13.59 36.55
CA GLY A 97 -7.26 12.61 37.29
C GLY A 97 -8.76 12.63 37.02
N THR A 98 -9.23 13.50 36.11
CA THR A 98 -10.63 13.52 35.66
C THR A 98 -10.77 12.93 34.25
N LYS A 99 -12.01 12.66 33.83
CA LYS A 99 -12.27 12.26 32.43
C LYS A 99 -11.99 13.35 31.39
N TYR A 100 -11.75 14.60 31.83
CA TYR A 100 -11.43 15.75 30.97
C TYR A 100 -9.92 16.06 30.92
N GLU A 101 -9.09 15.15 31.43
CA GLU A 101 -7.63 15.26 31.38
C GLU A 101 -7.11 15.20 29.93
N VAL A 102 -7.76 14.45 29.06
CA VAL A 102 -7.51 14.46 27.60
C VAL A 102 -8.78 14.92 26.88
N LEU A 103 -8.66 15.98 26.09
CA LEU A 103 -9.73 16.53 25.27
C LEU A 103 -9.37 16.49 23.78
N LEU A 104 -10.38 16.57 22.93
CA LEU A 104 -10.20 16.68 21.48
C LEU A 104 -10.27 18.14 21.05
N GLY A 105 -9.32 18.53 20.18
CA GLY A 105 -9.27 19.87 19.60
C GLY A 105 -10.47 20.17 18.70
N LEU A 106 -10.82 21.45 18.57
CA LEU A 106 -11.97 21.93 17.80
C LEU A 106 -11.68 21.99 16.30
N LEU A 107 -11.24 20.87 15.70
CA LEU A 107 -10.72 20.85 14.33
C LEU A 107 -11.73 21.30 13.27
N GLY A 108 -13.03 21.03 13.49
CA GLY A 108 -14.08 21.49 12.58
C GLY A 108 -14.24 23.01 12.62
N LYS A 109 -14.13 23.62 13.80
CA LYS A 109 -14.10 25.09 13.97
C LYS A 109 -12.83 25.70 13.39
N ASP A 110 -11.68 25.06 13.62
CA ASP A 110 -10.38 25.53 13.13
C ASP A 110 -10.31 25.59 11.60
N LEU A 111 -10.73 24.52 10.90
CA LEU A 111 -10.73 24.47 9.43
C LEU A 111 -11.74 25.44 8.80
N ASN A 112 -12.85 25.73 9.47
CA ASN A 112 -13.90 26.60 8.94
C ASN A 112 -13.88 28.01 9.52
N ARG A 113 -12.79 28.43 10.19
CA ARG A 113 -12.72 29.72 10.89
C ARG A 113 -13.11 30.92 10.03
N SER A 114 -12.75 30.92 8.74
CA SER A 114 -13.17 31.96 7.79
C SER A 114 -14.63 31.83 7.35
N ARG A 115 -15.10 30.59 7.10
CA ARG A 115 -16.47 30.29 6.65
C ARG A 115 -17.52 30.55 7.72
N LEU A 116 -17.18 30.37 9.00
CA LEU A 116 -18.07 30.61 10.14
C LEU A 116 -18.70 32.01 10.16
N ALA A 117 -18.06 33.01 9.55
CA ALA A 117 -18.60 34.38 9.51
C ALA A 117 -19.24 34.76 8.17
N THR A 118 -18.95 34.03 7.09
CA THR A 118 -19.24 34.47 5.72
C THR A 118 -20.14 33.52 4.94
N ASP A 119 -20.15 32.24 5.30
CA ASP A 119 -20.87 31.20 4.58
C ASP A 119 -22.24 30.97 5.25
N PRO A 120 -23.37 31.16 4.52
CA PRO A 120 -24.72 31.01 5.06
C PRO A 120 -24.99 29.66 5.73
N VAL A 121 -24.34 28.58 5.30
CA VAL A 121 -24.55 27.24 5.87
C VAL A 121 -24.00 27.09 7.29
N PHE A 122 -23.11 28.00 7.73
CA PHE A 122 -22.58 28.09 9.09
C PHE A 122 -23.27 29.19 9.92
N GLN A 123 -24.27 29.89 9.35
CA GLN A 123 -25.08 30.86 10.08
C GLN A 123 -26.30 30.18 10.69
N LYS A 124 -26.85 30.79 11.76
CA LYS A 124 -28.05 30.27 12.44
C LYS A 124 -29.16 29.97 11.45
N ALA A 125 -29.61 28.73 11.44
CA ALA A 125 -30.68 28.25 10.61
C ALA A 125 -32.04 28.42 11.31
N THR A 126 -33.11 28.36 10.53
CA THR A 126 -34.45 28.22 11.13
C THR A 126 -34.57 26.82 11.71
N LYS A 127 -35.14 26.72 12.93
CA LYS A 127 -35.49 25.43 13.51
C LYS A 127 -36.43 24.67 12.59
N LEU A 128 -35.98 23.52 12.11
CA LEU A 128 -36.78 22.64 11.28
C LEU A 128 -37.68 21.77 12.15
N ASN A 129 -38.85 21.43 11.61
CA ASN A 129 -39.76 20.45 12.17
C ASN A 129 -40.27 19.59 11.02
N ASP A 130 -39.52 18.55 10.69
CA ASP A 130 -39.86 17.61 9.64
C ASP A 130 -40.89 16.61 10.18
N ALA A 131 -42.14 16.73 9.74
CA ALA A 131 -43.22 15.85 10.17
C ALA A 131 -43.03 14.39 9.70
N SER A 132 -42.11 14.13 8.77
CA SER A 132 -41.77 12.77 8.32
C SER A 132 -40.75 12.07 9.21
N LEU A 133 -40.05 12.81 10.08
CA LEU A 133 -39.08 12.26 11.01
C LEU A 133 -39.67 12.17 12.43
N PRO A 134 -39.47 11.04 13.14
CA PRO A 134 -39.74 10.97 14.57
C PRO A 134 -39.04 12.09 15.33
N GLN A 135 -39.66 12.57 16.41
CA GLN A 135 -39.16 13.74 17.15
C GLN A 135 -37.80 13.49 17.84
N ASP A 136 -37.46 12.24 18.10
CA ASP A 136 -36.15 11.79 18.59
C ASP A 136 -35.09 11.65 17.48
N GLN A 137 -35.48 11.82 16.20
CA GLN A 137 -34.59 11.82 15.02
C GLN A 137 -34.37 13.22 14.42
N GLN A 138 -34.73 14.27 15.14
CA GLN A 138 -34.42 15.65 14.78
C GLN A 138 -34.19 16.50 16.02
N TRP A 139 -33.10 17.27 16.02
CA TRP A 139 -32.71 18.12 17.13
C TRP A 139 -32.26 19.47 16.61
N TYR A 140 -32.68 20.55 17.27
CA TYR A 140 -32.18 21.90 17.02
C TYR A 140 -31.39 22.39 18.22
N PHE A 141 -30.10 22.66 18.02
CA PHE A 141 -29.19 23.12 19.06
C PHE A 141 -29.32 24.64 19.18
N ASN A 142 -29.93 25.12 20.27
CA ASN A 142 -30.13 26.56 20.47
C ASN A 142 -28.81 27.31 20.66
N GLU A 143 -27.79 26.61 21.14
CA GLU A 143 -26.44 27.09 21.43
C GLU A 143 -25.74 27.58 20.15
N THR A 144 -25.82 26.81 19.07
CA THR A 144 -25.21 27.16 17.78
C THR A 144 -26.23 27.65 16.75
N GLY A 145 -27.49 27.32 16.92
CA GLY A 145 -28.58 27.62 15.99
C GLY A 145 -28.63 26.68 14.78
N HIS A 146 -28.21 25.42 14.93
CA HIS A 146 -28.17 24.44 13.85
C HIS A 146 -29.04 23.22 14.10
N ASN A 147 -29.55 22.64 13.01
CA ASN A 147 -30.33 21.41 13.04
C ASN A 147 -29.43 20.20 12.83
N LEU A 148 -29.73 19.10 13.51
CA LEU A 148 -29.13 17.79 13.30
C LEU A 148 -30.24 16.76 13.23
N ARG A 149 -30.27 15.93 12.19
CA ARG A 149 -31.40 15.03 11.94
C ARG A 149 -30.98 13.71 11.29
N GLY A 150 -31.91 12.75 11.27
CA GLY A 150 -31.78 11.49 10.55
C GLY A 150 -30.52 10.71 10.88
N GLY A 151 -29.82 10.23 9.84
CA GLY A 151 -28.62 9.40 9.99
C GLY A 151 -27.50 10.08 10.77
N PHE A 152 -27.26 11.37 10.53
CA PHE A 152 -26.21 12.11 11.26
C PHE A 152 -26.55 12.31 12.74
N LEU A 153 -27.82 12.56 13.11
CA LEU A 153 -28.21 12.61 14.52
C LEU A 153 -28.01 11.26 15.20
N LYS A 154 -28.44 10.18 14.54
CA LYS A 154 -28.27 8.82 15.07
C LYS A 154 -26.79 8.51 15.29
N TYR A 155 -25.95 8.75 14.28
CA TYR A 155 -24.51 8.54 14.40
C TYR A 155 -23.90 9.37 15.53
N TRP A 156 -24.29 10.64 15.65
CA TRP A 156 -23.82 11.52 16.71
C TRP A 156 -24.15 11.00 18.11
N GLN A 157 -25.39 10.54 18.31
CA GLN A 157 -25.85 9.95 19.58
C GLN A 157 -25.09 8.66 19.92
N GLU A 158 -24.84 7.81 18.93
CA GLU A 158 -24.17 6.52 19.10
C GLU A 158 -22.64 6.64 19.28
N ASN A 159 -22.02 7.74 18.85
CA ASN A 159 -20.56 7.88 18.80
C ASN A 159 -19.98 8.94 19.76
N GLY A 160 -20.66 9.20 20.88
CA GLY A 160 -20.12 10.00 21.98
C GLY A 160 -20.55 11.48 21.99
N GLY A 161 -21.48 11.87 21.12
CA GLY A 161 -22.20 13.14 21.17
C GLY A 161 -21.30 14.37 21.36
N VAL A 162 -21.71 15.29 22.24
CA VAL A 162 -21.00 16.55 22.52
C VAL A 162 -19.55 16.31 22.93
N GLU A 163 -19.29 15.30 23.77
CA GLU A 163 -17.95 15.09 24.36
C GLU A 163 -16.92 14.71 23.29
N ARG A 164 -17.30 13.92 22.28
CA ARG A 164 -16.38 13.50 21.20
C ARG A 164 -16.47 14.35 19.95
N LEU A 165 -17.68 14.67 19.51
CA LEU A 165 -17.94 15.22 18.17
C LEU A 165 -18.21 16.73 18.24
N GLY A 166 -18.58 17.24 19.42
CA GLY A 166 -19.08 18.59 19.60
C GLY A 166 -20.50 18.77 19.08
N ILE A 167 -21.02 19.98 19.18
CA ILE A 167 -22.34 20.34 18.62
C ILE A 167 -22.21 20.77 17.15
N PRO A 168 -23.26 20.65 16.32
CA PRO A 168 -23.21 21.05 14.91
C PRO A 168 -22.95 22.56 14.78
N ILE A 169 -22.09 22.92 13.83
CA ILE A 169 -21.72 24.30 13.48
C ILE A 169 -22.12 24.67 12.04
N SER A 170 -22.74 23.74 11.32
CA SER A 170 -23.33 23.98 10.01
C SER A 170 -24.63 23.21 9.86
N GLU A 171 -25.45 23.59 8.89
CA GLU A 171 -26.44 22.69 8.31
C GLU A 171 -25.76 21.62 7.43
N GLU A 172 -26.52 20.58 7.06
CA GLU A 172 -26.08 19.63 6.03
C GLU A 172 -25.85 20.35 4.70
N LEU A 173 -24.71 20.12 4.08
CA LEU A 173 -24.33 20.69 2.79
C LEU A 173 -23.68 19.63 1.90
N LYS A 174 -23.62 19.92 0.60
CA LYS A 174 -22.77 19.15 -0.32
C LYS A 174 -21.39 19.76 -0.31
N GLU A 175 -20.39 18.97 0.07
CA GLU A 175 -18.99 19.41 0.05
C GLU A 175 -18.16 18.40 -0.73
N THR A 176 -17.26 18.93 -1.57
CA THR A 176 -16.31 18.11 -2.30
C THR A 176 -15.07 17.95 -1.44
N ASP A 177 -14.76 16.73 -1.05
CA ASP A 177 -13.55 16.43 -0.30
C ASP A 177 -12.32 16.75 -1.16
N PRO A 178 -11.43 17.67 -0.73
CA PRO A 178 -10.29 18.08 -1.54
C PRO A 178 -9.25 16.96 -1.75
N GLU A 179 -9.23 15.92 -0.89
CA GLU A 179 -8.32 14.79 -1.05
C GLU A 179 -8.84 13.76 -2.08
N THR A 180 -10.15 13.52 -2.13
CA THR A 180 -10.75 12.46 -2.95
C THR A 180 -11.55 12.96 -4.16
N GLY A 181 -11.88 14.25 -4.24
CA GLY A 181 -12.70 14.85 -5.29
C GLY A 181 -14.17 14.41 -5.27
N LYS A 182 -14.57 13.58 -4.31
CA LYS A 182 -15.95 13.10 -4.16
C LYS A 182 -16.79 14.14 -3.43
N THR A 183 -18.02 14.35 -3.90
CA THR A 183 -18.99 15.19 -3.22
C THR A 183 -19.82 14.35 -2.27
N PHE A 184 -19.69 14.61 -0.98
CA PHE A 184 -20.49 13.97 0.06
C PHE A 184 -21.58 14.92 0.53
N THR A 185 -22.69 14.36 1.05
CA THR A 185 -23.47 15.13 2.04
C THR A 185 -22.61 15.15 3.29
N VAL A 186 -22.29 16.34 3.76
CA VAL A 186 -21.50 16.52 4.97
C VAL A 186 -22.25 17.40 5.96
N GLN A 187 -21.88 17.29 7.22
CA GLN A 187 -22.22 18.28 8.22
C GLN A 187 -21.02 18.51 9.13
N TRP A 188 -20.75 19.77 9.45
CA TRP A 188 -19.65 20.17 10.29
C TRP A 188 -20.10 20.30 11.75
N PHE A 189 -19.25 19.82 12.64
CA PHE A 189 -19.37 19.91 14.09
C PHE A 189 -18.13 20.60 14.64
N GLU A 190 -18.15 21.03 15.91
CA GLU A 190 -17.00 21.72 16.49
C GLU A 190 -15.69 20.92 16.34
N ARG A 191 -15.75 19.58 16.45
CA ARG A 191 -14.56 18.69 16.48
C ARG A 191 -14.44 17.76 15.28
N ALA A 192 -15.43 17.71 14.39
CA ALA A 192 -15.47 16.70 13.32
C ALA A 192 -16.23 17.17 12.08
N ARG A 193 -16.03 16.47 10.96
CA ARG A 193 -16.87 16.52 9.77
C ARG A 193 -17.47 15.13 9.56
N PHE A 194 -18.78 15.03 9.48
CA PHE A 194 -19.44 13.77 9.11
C PHE A 194 -19.61 13.74 7.60
N GLU A 195 -19.38 12.58 7.01
CA GLU A 195 -19.50 12.34 5.58
C GLU A 195 -20.44 11.16 5.36
N TYR A 196 -21.49 11.37 4.56
CA TYR A 196 -22.43 10.31 4.20
C TYR A 196 -21.93 9.56 2.96
N HIS A 197 -21.70 8.26 3.12
CA HIS A 197 -21.23 7.30 2.13
C HIS A 197 -22.33 6.28 1.80
N PRO A 198 -23.28 6.62 0.89
CA PRO A 198 -24.36 5.70 0.52
C PRO A 198 -23.87 4.41 -0.14
N GLU A 199 -22.63 4.37 -0.63
CA GLU A 199 -21.97 3.20 -1.18
C GLU A 199 -21.62 2.13 -0.13
N ASN A 200 -21.52 2.52 1.14
CA ASN A 200 -21.17 1.61 2.22
C ASN A 200 -22.44 0.97 2.83
N GLN A 201 -22.32 -0.29 3.25
CA GLN A 201 -23.39 -0.92 4.03
C GLN A 201 -23.42 -0.35 5.46
N LYS A 202 -24.62 -0.18 6.02
CA LYS A 202 -24.81 0.21 7.43
C LYS A 202 -24.09 -0.79 8.35
N PRO A 203 -23.44 -0.34 9.43
CA PRO A 203 -23.42 1.03 9.97
C PRO A 203 -22.28 1.93 9.44
N TYR A 204 -21.59 1.55 8.36
CA TYR A 204 -20.40 2.25 7.85
C TYR A 204 -20.71 3.33 6.79
N ASP A 205 -21.98 3.69 6.65
CA ASP A 205 -22.47 4.71 5.71
C ASP A 205 -22.29 6.15 6.21
N ILE A 206 -21.79 6.34 7.44
CA ILE A 206 -21.38 7.65 7.96
C ILE A 206 -19.95 7.52 8.51
N LEU A 207 -19.04 8.31 7.95
CA LEU A 207 -17.62 8.33 8.34
C LEU A 207 -17.19 9.72 8.79
N LEU A 208 -16.06 9.80 9.52
CA LEU A 208 -15.45 11.07 9.93
C LEU A 208 -14.35 11.50 8.95
N GLY A 209 -14.34 12.76 8.56
CA GLY A 209 -13.28 13.35 7.75
C GLY A 209 -11.89 13.33 8.41
N LEU A 210 -10.82 13.37 7.60
CA LEU A 210 -9.42 13.31 8.03
C LEU A 210 -8.89 14.68 8.51
N LEU A 211 -9.57 15.32 9.46
CA LEU A 211 -9.32 16.74 9.77
C LEU A 211 -7.91 16.99 10.34
N GLY A 212 -7.36 16.06 11.12
CA GLY A 212 -6.01 16.20 11.67
C GLY A 212 -4.94 16.21 10.58
N LYS A 213 -5.10 15.34 9.58
CA LYS A 213 -4.26 15.31 8.37
C LYS A 213 -4.38 16.61 7.56
N GLN A 214 -5.61 17.09 7.33
CA GLN A 214 -5.86 18.32 6.59
C GLN A 214 -5.20 19.54 7.25
N ILE A 215 -5.24 19.66 8.58
CA ILE A 215 -4.65 20.79 9.30
C ILE A 215 -3.12 20.68 9.37
N LYS A 216 -2.56 19.51 9.68
CA LYS A 216 -1.09 19.35 9.78
C LYS A 216 -0.36 19.46 8.47
N ASN A 217 -1.02 19.15 7.36
CA ASN A 217 -0.51 19.43 6.03
C ASN A 217 -0.60 20.92 5.65
N GLY A 218 -1.18 21.77 6.51
CA GLY A 218 -1.39 23.21 6.31
C GLY A 218 -2.28 23.53 5.09
N PRO A 219 -2.56 24.82 4.81
CA PRO A 219 -2.84 25.25 3.44
C PRO A 219 -1.53 25.12 2.66
N THR A 220 -1.14 23.88 2.39
CA THR A 220 -0.10 23.58 1.44
C THR A 220 -0.50 24.24 0.14
N SER A 221 0.38 25.13 -0.33
CA SER A 221 0.59 25.43 -1.73
C SER A 221 -0.02 24.34 -2.60
N ASN A 222 -0.97 24.71 -3.45
CA ASN A 222 -1.50 23.94 -4.57
C ASN A 222 -0.37 23.17 -5.28
N LYS A 223 -0.05 21.99 -4.77
CA LYS A 223 0.51 20.86 -5.49
C LYS A 223 -0.49 19.73 -5.34
N ALA A 224 -1.68 19.99 -5.87
CA ALA A 224 -2.59 18.94 -6.24
C ALA A 224 -1.90 18.07 -7.30
N PRO A 225 -1.88 16.74 -7.17
CA PRO A 225 -2.00 15.92 -8.36
C PRO A 225 -3.39 16.19 -8.93
N ALA A 226 -3.48 16.94 -10.01
CA ALA A 226 -4.71 17.03 -10.77
C ALA A 226 -4.92 15.70 -11.49
N ALA A 227 -5.81 14.87 -10.94
CA ALA A 227 -6.35 13.69 -11.59
C ALA A 227 -7.89 13.77 -11.64
N THR A 228 -8.41 14.49 -12.64
CA THR A 228 -9.83 14.47 -13.04
C THR A 228 -10.19 13.11 -13.67
N GLY A 229 -10.63 12.13 -12.88
CA GLY A 229 -11.13 10.85 -13.39
C GLY A 229 -12.46 10.45 -12.76
N ASN A 230 -13.52 10.40 -13.57
CA ASN A 230 -14.83 9.86 -13.20
C ASN A 230 -14.74 8.42 -12.65
N GLY A 231 -15.38 8.16 -11.51
CA GLY A 231 -15.93 6.86 -11.14
C GLY A 231 -14.97 5.77 -10.61
N GLY A 232 -15.13 5.44 -9.32
CA GLY A 232 -15.04 4.06 -8.83
C GLY A 232 -13.73 3.27 -8.97
N ASN A 233 -12.68 3.63 -8.23
CA ASN A 233 -11.75 2.69 -7.55
C ASN A 233 -10.65 3.51 -6.85
N SER A 234 -10.49 3.36 -5.54
CA SER A 234 -9.34 3.92 -4.83
C SER A 234 -8.19 2.92 -4.97
N TYR A 235 -7.21 3.21 -5.84
CA TYR A 235 -5.98 2.41 -5.96
C TYR A 235 -5.12 2.61 -4.70
N SER A 236 -5.18 1.64 -3.78
CA SER A 236 -4.43 1.64 -2.52
C SER A 236 -3.90 0.24 -2.19
N ILE A 237 -2.94 0.18 -1.26
CA ILE A 237 -2.42 -1.09 -0.76
C ILE A 237 -3.52 -1.91 -0.08
N GLU A 238 -4.40 -1.27 0.69
CA GLU A 238 -5.52 -1.95 1.37
C GLU A 238 -6.44 -2.62 0.37
N GLN A 239 -6.73 -1.96 -0.76
CA GLN A 239 -7.52 -2.55 -1.83
C GLN A 239 -6.74 -3.69 -2.51
N ALA A 240 -5.45 -3.48 -2.80
CA ALA A 240 -4.61 -4.49 -3.45
C ALA A 240 -4.47 -5.78 -2.63
N ILE A 241 -4.41 -5.68 -1.30
CA ILE A 241 -4.31 -6.86 -0.41
C ILE A 241 -5.67 -7.36 0.11
N SER A 242 -6.78 -6.77 -0.36
CA SER A 242 -8.12 -7.19 0.05
C SER A 242 -8.41 -8.63 -0.38
N ASP A 243 -9.26 -9.33 0.38
CA ASP A 243 -9.60 -10.73 0.10
C ASP A 243 -10.17 -10.93 -1.29
N ASN A 244 -10.99 -9.99 -1.77
CA ASN A 244 -11.59 -10.05 -3.10
C ASN A 244 -10.55 -9.83 -4.20
N ALA A 245 -9.67 -8.83 -4.05
CA ALA A 245 -8.62 -8.59 -5.03
C ALA A 245 -7.68 -9.79 -5.11
N GLN A 246 -7.22 -10.29 -3.97
CA GLN A 246 -6.32 -11.44 -3.91
C GLN A 246 -6.97 -12.73 -4.43
N LEU A 247 -8.26 -12.95 -4.17
CA LEU A 247 -8.97 -14.09 -4.73
C LEU A 247 -9.05 -14.02 -6.26
N ALA A 248 -9.38 -12.85 -6.80
CA ALA A 248 -9.46 -12.65 -8.25
C ALA A 248 -8.11 -12.92 -8.92
N THR A 249 -7.02 -12.35 -8.39
CA THR A 249 -5.70 -12.47 -9.01
C THR A 249 -5.13 -13.88 -8.90
N LEU A 250 -5.23 -14.52 -7.73
CA LEU A 250 -4.77 -15.90 -7.58
C LEU A 250 -5.59 -16.87 -8.45
N ALA A 251 -6.89 -16.63 -8.62
CA ALA A 251 -7.75 -17.43 -9.48
C ALA A 251 -7.38 -17.26 -10.97
N PHE A 252 -7.04 -16.03 -11.37
CA PHE A 252 -6.56 -15.72 -12.71
C PHE A 252 -5.23 -16.38 -13.02
N ASP A 253 -4.29 -16.42 -12.07
CA ASP A 253 -3.06 -17.21 -12.19
C ASP A 253 -3.34 -18.71 -12.24
N GLY A 254 -4.29 -19.21 -11.47
CA GLY A 254 -4.74 -20.60 -11.54
C GLY A 254 -5.25 -20.96 -12.95
N LEU A 255 -6.02 -20.08 -13.58
CA LEU A 255 -6.45 -20.23 -14.97
C LEU A 255 -5.24 -20.29 -15.92
N GLY A 256 -4.32 -19.33 -15.83
CA GLY A 256 -3.11 -19.29 -16.66
C GLY A 256 -2.27 -20.56 -16.53
N PHE A 257 -2.05 -21.01 -15.31
CA PHE A 257 -1.18 -22.13 -15.04
C PHE A 257 -1.81 -23.45 -15.50
N LEU A 258 -3.10 -23.65 -15.26
CA LEU A 258 -3.79 -24.91 -15.59
C LEU A 258 -4.12 -25.05 -17.09
N THR A 259 -4.10 -23.95 -17.84
CA THR A 259 -4.39 -23.95 -19.28
C THR A 259 -3.15 -23.68 -20.14
N GLY A 260 -2.06 -23.18 -19.55
CA GLY A 260 -0.82 -22.84 -20.23
C GLY A 260 0.29 -23.91 -20.16
N ASN A 261 1.49 -23.49 -20.57
CA ASN A 261 2.72 -24.28 -20.49
C ASN A 261 3.85 -23.44 -19.85
N THR A 262 5.03 -24.03 -19.68
CA THR A 262 6.19 -23.30 -19.11
C THR A 262 6.55 -22.05 -19.89
N GLY A 263 6.30 -22.03 -21.21
CA GLY A 263 6.53 -20.85 -22.02
C GLY A 263 5.63 -19.69 -21.60
N THR A 264 4.33 -19.91 -21.45
CA THR A 264 3.41 -18.85 -20.99
C THR A 264 3.64 -18.45 -19.54
N ASP A 265 4.12 -19.35 -18.69
CA ASP A 265 4.50 -19.02 -17.30
C ASP A 265 5.69 -18.07 -17.23
N SER A 266 6.61 -18.17 -18.21
CA SER A 266 7.83 -17.37 -18.24
C SER A 266 7.64 -15.92 -18.66
N PHE A 267 6.51 -15.61 -19.28
CA PHE A 267 6.16 -14.25 -19.69
C PHE A 267 6.11 -13.31 -18.48
N LEU A 268 6.86 -12.22 -18.58
CA LEU A 268 6.91 -11.17 -17.57
C LEU A 268 7.00 -9.83 -18.28
N PRO A 269 5.99 -8.94 -18.17
CA PRO A 269 6.03 -7.68 -18.90
C PRO A 269 7.21 -6.81 -18.45
N PRO A 270 7.77 -5.96 -19.34
CA PRO A 270 8.83 -5.03 -18.98
C PRO A 270 8.46 -4.16 -17.77
N GLY A 271 9.46 -3.80 -16.96
CA GLY A 271 9.27 -2.97 -15.76
C GLY A 271 8.87 -3.73 -14.49
N LYS A 272 8.67 -5.06 -14.55
CA LYS A 272 8.36 -5.90 -13.38
C LYS A 272 9.56 -6.34 -12.55
N VAL A 273 10.76 -5.86 -12.85
CA VAL A 273 11.97 -6.11 -12.05
C VAL A 273 12.46 -4.78 -11.49
N ALA A 274 12.86 -4.77 -10.22
CA ALA A 274 13.24 -3.59 -9.46
C ALA A 274 12.15 -2.50 -9.47
N ASP A 275 10.90 -2.93 -9.32
CA ASP A 275 9.72 -2.06 -9.32
C ASP A 275 9.55 -1.41 -7.93
N PHE A 276 10.36 -0.41 -7.56
CA PHE A 276 10.23 0.34 -6.30
C PHE A 276 10.17 1.85 -6.53
N PHE A 277 9.75 2.27 -7.73
CA PHE A 277 9.85 3.66 -8.20
C PHE A 277 8.49 4.28 -8.52
N GLY A 278 7.42 3.68 -8.01
CA GLY A 278 6.06 4.22 -8.06
C GLY A 278 5.39 4.22 -9.43
N PHE A 279 5.99 3.56 -10.43
CA PHE A 279 5.45 3.54 -11.79
C PHE A 279 4.09 2.84 -11.84
N GLN A 280 3.96 1.72 -11.13
CA GLN A 280 2.70 0.99 -11.00
C GLN A 280 1.59 1.88 -10.41
N TYR A 281 1.91 2.70 -9.40
CA TYR A 281 0.95 3.64 -8.81
C TYR A 281 0.56 4.75 -9.79
N LEU A 282 1.56 5.39 -10.42
CA LEU A 282 1.33 6.43 -11.42
C LEU A 282 0.42 5.94 -12.55
N ARG A 283 0.63 4.71 -13.00
CA ARG A 283 -0.19 4.07 -14.04
C ARG A 283 -1.64 3.94 -13.61
N ASP A 284 -1.88 3.37 -12.44
CA ASP A 284 -3.25 3.00 -12.04
C ASP A 284 -4.05 4.24 -11.59
N VAL A 285 -3.43 5.25 -10.98
CA VAL A 285 -4.13 6.51 -10.62
C VAL A 285 -4.35 7.46 -11.81
N THR A 286 -3.85 7.12 -13.00
CA THR A 286 -4.04 7.95 -14.19
C THR A 286 -5.50 7.94 -14.65
N GLN A 287 -6.02 9.14 -14.93
CA GLN A 287 -7.41 9.38 -15.31
C GLN A 287 -7.91 8.48 -16.46
N ALA A 288 -9.14 7.97 -16.29
CA ALA A 288 -9.94 7.27 -17.32
C ALA A 288 -9.34 5.95 -17.85
N GLY A 289 -8.64 5.17 -17.00
CA GLY A 289 -8.12 3.83 -17.33
C GLY A 289 -7.06 3.79 -18.42
N LYS A 290 -6.57 4.97 -18.83
CA LYS A 290 -5.57 5.08 -19.90
C LYS A 290 -4.16 4.68 -19.47
N GLY A 291 -3.94 4.43 -18.18
CA GLY A 291 -2.71 3.81 -17.68
C GLY A 291 -2.44 2.44 -18.30
N HIS A 292 -3.51 1.72 -18.67
CA HIS A 292 -3.44 0.40 -19.30
C HIS A 292 -3.32 0.46 -20.83
N SER A 293 -3.13 1.65 -21.39
CA SER A 293 -2.79 1.83 -22.80
C SER A 293 -1.32 1.45 -23.05
N THR A 294 -1.08 0.75 -24.15
CA THR A 294 0.29 0.46 -24.66
C THR A 294 1.13 1.71 -24.93
N ASP A 295 0.49 2.88 -25.10
CA ASP A 295 1.18 4.15 -25.32
C ASP A 295 1.65 4.82 -24.01
N PHE A 296 1.20 4.36 -22.84
CA PHE A 296 1.45 5.02 -21.56
C PHE A 296 2.94 5.11 -21.22
N VAL A 297 3.63 3.96 -21.25
CA VAL A 297 5.08 3.88 -20.97
C VAL A 297 5.86 4.68 -22.01
N THR A 298 5.54 4.50 -23.30
CA THR A 298 6.21 5.17 -24.41
C THR A 298 6.12 6.69 -24.29
N ASN A 299 4.93 7.22 -23.99
CA ASN A 299 4.73 8.66 -23.84
C ASN A 299 5.40 9.19 -22.56
N ALA A 300 5.32 8.48 -21.44
CA ALA A 300 6.04 8.86 -20.22
C ALA A 300 7.54 8.97 -20.48
N ALA A 301 8.13 7.90 -21.01
CA ALA A 301 9.56 7.79 -21.26
C ALA A 301 10.07 8.81 -22.28
N ASN A 302 9.42 8.93 -23.45
CA ASN A 302 9.87 9.87 -24.48
C ASN A 302 9.72 11.33 -24.02
N ASN A 303 8.74 11.68 -23.20
CA ASN A 303 8.66 13.02 -22.65
C ASN A 303 9.74 13.32 -21.61
N VAL A 304 10.08 12.33 -20.76
CA VAL A 304 11.23 12.48 -19.85
C VAL A 304 12.51 12.61 -20.66
N LEU A 305 12.77 11.71 -21.61
CA LEU A 305 13.96 11.78 -22.45
C LEU A 305 14.04 13.09 -23.23
N TYR A 306 12.93 13.60 -23.75
CA TYR A 306 12.88 14.89 -24.45
C TYR A 306 13.36 16.04 -23.56
N THR A 307 13.00 16.03 -22.27
CA THR A 307 13.42 17.09 -21.33
C THR A 307 14.89 16.94 -20.90
N LEU A 308 15.44 15.73 -20.88
CA LEU A 308 16.83 15.48 -20.45
C LEU A 308 17.87 15.99 -21.47
N ASN A 309 19.01 16.49 -20.98
CA ASN A 309 20.16 16.83 -21.83
C ASN A 309 21.01 15.60 -22.18
N ASP A 310 21.94 15.75 -23.12
CA ASP A 310 22.78 14.65 -23.62
C ASP A 310 23.59 13.95 -22.51
N THR A 311 24.10 14.70 -21.53
CA THR A 311 24.83 14.14 -20.39
C THR A 311 23.92 13.27 -19.51
N GLN A 312 22.67 13.70 -19.26
CA GLN A 312 21.69 12.93 -18.49
C GLN A 312 21.26 11.67 -19.25
N LYS A 313 20.98 11.77 -20.56
CA LYS A 313 20.65 10.64 -21.44
C LYS A 313 21.79 9.62 -21.51
N ALA A 314 23.03 10.09 -21.63
CA ALA A 314 24.21 9.23 -21.67
C ALA A 314 24.36 8.38 -20.40
N LYS A 315 23.95 8.90 -19.22
CA LYS A 315 23.95 8.11 -17.98
C LYS A 315 22.91 7.00 -17.99
N LEU A 316 21.71 7.24 -18.52
CA LEU A 316 20.67 6.21 -18.69
C LEU A 316 21.16 5.09 -19.61
N ILE A 317 21.73 5.46 -20.77
CA ILE A 317 22.27 4.53 -21.75
C ILE A 317 23.44 3.72 -21.16
N ALA A 318 24.33 4.38 -20.41
CA ALA A 318 25.46 3.71 -19.77
C ALA A 318 24.99 2.67 -18.75
N LEU A 319 24.01 3.00 -17.90
CA LEU A 319 23.46 2.02 -16.95
C LEU A 319 22.82 0.86 -17.71
N ALA A 320 22.00 1.13 -18.73
CA ALA A 320 21.32 0.09 -19.50
C ALA A 320 22.30 -0.96 -20.02
N LYS A 321 23.39 -0.51 -20.68
CA LYS A 321 24.45 -1.38 -21.20
C LYS A 321 25.11 -2.27 -20.15
N THR A 322 25.19 -1.80 -18.91
CA THR A 322 25.79 -2.57 -17.79
C THR A 322 24.78 -3.42 -17.03
N GLN A 323 23.50 -3.05 -17.03
CA GLN A 323 22.46 -3.66 -16.23
C GLN A 323 21.67 -4.73 -17.00
N THR A 324 21.68 -4.72 -18.33
CA THR A 324 21.02 -5.75 -19.18
C THR A 324 21.35 -7.17 -18.73
N SER A 325 22.61 -7.48 -18.43
CA SER A 325 23.00 -8.83 -17.99
C SER A 325 22.39 -9.21 -16.64
N LEU A 326 22.31 -8.28 -15.68
CA LEU A 326 21.71 -8.54 -14.36
C LEU A 326 20.21 -8.79 -14.45
N VAL A 327 19.54 -8.00 -15.30
CA VAL A 327 18.12 -8.13 -15.60
C VAL A 327 17.88 -9.49 -16.26
N ASN A 328 18.58 -9.80 -17.36
CA ASN A 328 18.46 -11.10 -18.02
C ASN A 328 18.78 -12.29 -17.09
N ASP A 329 19.78 -12.17 -16.22
CA ASP A 329 20.09 -13.19 -15.21
C ASP A 329 18.94 -13.43 -14.24
N PHE A 330 18.25 -12.38 -13.80
CA PHE A 330 17.05 -12.53 -12.97
C PHE A 330 15.96 -13.31 -13.72
N ALA A 331 15.69 -12.97 -14.99
CA ALA A 331 14.70 -13.66 -15.80
C ALA A 331 15.06 -15.14 -16.05
N TYR A 332 16.32 -15.45 -16.38
CA TYR A 332 16.77 -16.84 -16.55
C TYR A 332 16.69 -17.65 -15.25
N LYS A 333 17.01 -17.03 -14.10
CA LYS A 333 16.97 -17.71 -12.81
C LYS A 333 15.57 -17.99 -12.29
N ARG A 334 14.51 -17.48 -12.91
CA ARG A 334 13.11 -17.87 -12.62
C ARG A 334 12.76 -19.27 -13.16
N PHE A 335 13.43 -19.73 -14.23
CA PHE A 335 13.07 -20.98 -14.91
C PHE A 335 13.08 -22.24 -14.02
N PRO A 336 14.05 -22.43 -13.11
CA PRO A 336 14.02 -23.58 -12.19
C PRO A 336 12.74 -23.68 -11.35
N LEU A 337 12.19 -22.56 -10.86
CA LEU A 337 10.92 -22.56 -10.12
C LEU A 337 9.77 -22.96 -11.04
N MET A 338 9.65 -22.35 -12.23
CA MET A 338 8.58 -22.65 -13.19
C MET A 338 8.59 -24.11 -13.62
N VAL A 339 9.78 -24.67 -13.91
CA VAL A 339 9.94 -26.09 -14.25
C VAL A 339 9.55 -26.98 -13.07
N ALA A 340 9.97 -26.65 -11.84
CA ALA A 340 9.56 -27.42 -10.65
C ALA A 340 8.05 -27.37 -10.40
N PHE A 341 7.42 -26.21 -10.56
CA PHE A 341 5.97 -26.07 -10.40
C PHE A 341 5.21 -26.89 -11.46
N ARG A 342 5.67 -26.90 -12.72
CA ARG A 342 5.10 -27.75 -13.78
C ARG A 342 5.31 -29.24 -13.53
N ARG A 343 6.46 -29.63 -12.98
CA ARG A 343 6.71 -31.00 -12.51
C ARG A 343 5.75 -31.40 -11.40
N GLN A 344 5.47 -30.51 -10.44
CA GLN A 344 4.48 -30.73 -9.38
C GLN A 344 3.06 -30.94 -9.94
N LEU A 345 2.67 -30.13 -10.93
CA LEU A 345 1.38 -30.25 -11.63
C LEU A 345 1.24 -31.58 -12.38
N THR A 346 2.25 -31.93 -13.18
CA THR A 346 2.24 -33.14 -14.02
C THR A 346 2.53 -34.44 -13.26
N GLY A 347 2.99 -34.34 -12.01
CA GLY A 347 3.41 -35.50 -11.21
C GLY A 347 4.79 -36.03 -11.59
N ASN A 348 5.53 -35.34 -12.45
CA ASN A 348 6.92 -35.67 -12.80
C ASN A 348 7.90 -35.21 -11.70
N ILE A 349 7.72 -35.75 -10.50
CA ILE A 349 8.51 -35.42 -9.31
C ILE A 349 9.55 -36.53 -9.01
N PRO A 350 10.62 -36.24 -8.25
CA PRO A 350 11.64 -37.24 -7.92
C PRO A 350 11.05 -38.48 -7.23
N THR A 351 11.63 -39.65 -7.47
CA THR A 351 11.19 -40.90 -6.82
C THR A 351 11.35 -40.79 -5.31
N GLY A 352 10.27 -41.13 -4.58
CA GLY A 352 10.23 -41.03 -3.11
C GLY A 352 9.87 -39.64 -2.58
N SER A 353 9.70 -38.64 -3.46
CA SER A 353 9.34 -37.30 -3.03
C SER A 353 7.88 -37.19 -2.61
N SER A 354 7.62 -36.36 -1.59
CA SER A 354 6.25 -36.02 -1.17
C SER A 354 5.66 -34.80 -1.91
N GLY A 355 6.44 -34.17 -2.78
CA GLY A 355 6.10 -32.94 -3.50
C GLY A 355 7.13 -31.84 -3.31
N LEU A 356 6.79 -30.61 -3.71
CA LEU A 356 7.65 -29.44 -3.54
C LEU A 356 8.10 -29.29 -2.08
N SER A 357 9.37 -28.94 -1.89
CA SER A 357 9.91 -28.54 -0.59
C SER A 357 9.67 -27.05 -0.38
N LYS A 358 8.77 -26.72 0.55
CA LYS A 358 8.46 -25.31 0.89
C LYS A 358 9.73 -24.52 1.23
N SER A 359 10.62 -25.09 2.04
CA SER A 359 11.87 -24.42 2.43
C SER A 359 12.81 -24.20 1.25
N ALA A 360 12.92 -25.16 0.33
CA ALA A 360 13.77 -25.01 -0.84
C ALA A 360 13.23 -23.94 -1.81
N VAL A 361 11.92 -23.89 -2.02
CA VAL A 361 11.27 -22.85 -2.84
C VAL A 361 11.49 -21.46 -2.24
N ILE A 362 11.25 -21.31 -0.93
CA ILE A 362 11.49 -20.05 -0.20
C ILE A 362 12.95 -19.62 -0.32
N GLN A 363 13.90 -20.53 -0.07
CA GLN A 363 15.32 -20.22 -0.12
C GLN A 363 15.76 -19.80 -1.53
N TYR A 364 15.36 -20.56 -2.55
CA TYR A 364 15.73 -20.24 -3.93
C TYR A 364 15.15 -18.89 -4.38
N SER A 365 13.90 -18.59 -4.02
CA SER A 365 13.29 -17.29 -4.27
C SER A 365 14.01 -16.17 -3.50
N SER A 366 14.36 -16.38 -2.23
CA SER A 366 15.15 -15.41 -1.45
C SER A 366 16.48 -15.07 -2.13
N ASP A 367 17.21 -16.07 -2.62
CA ASP A 367 18.49 -15.89 -3.33
C ASP A 367 18.33 -15.15 -4.65
N LEU A 368 17.22 -15.38 -5.38
CA LEU A 368 16.90 -14.68 -6.62
C LEU A 368 16.76 -13.17 -6.41
N TYR A 369 16.08 -12.74 -5.33
CA TYR A 369 15.81 -11.33 -5.06
C TYR A 369 17.03 -10.52 -4.59
N GLU A 370 18.19 -11.15 -4.37
CA GLU A 370 19.44 -10.41 -4.22
C GLU A 370 19.83 -9.67 -5.52
N LEU A 371 19.50 -10.23 -6.69
CA LEU A 371 19.70 -9.55 -7.97
C LEU A 371 18.76 -8.35 -8.10
N ASP A 372 17.51 -8.51 -7.68
CA ASP A 372 16.51 -7.43 -7.67
C ASP A 372 16.96 -6.24 -6.79
N ALA A 373 17.57 -6.52 -5.63
CA ALA A 373 18.20 -5.49 -4.79
C ALA A 373 19.31 -4.73 -5.54
N LYS A 374 20.25 -5.44 -6.17
CA LYS A 374 21.38 -4.85 -6.89
C LYS A 374 20.90 -3.93 -8.02
N ILE A 375 19.89 -4.38 -8.77
CA ILE A 375 19.27 -3.60 -9.85
C ILE A 375 18.59 -2.35 -9.26
N SER A 376 17.86 -2.49 -8.16
CA SER A 376 17.14 -1.40 -7.50
C SER A 376 18.07 -0.32 -6.95
N ILE A 377 19.18 -0.70 -6.31
CA ILE A 377 20.19 0.23 -5.78
C ILE A 377 20.78 1.06 -6.92
N GLN A 378 21.28 0.42 -7.98
CA GLN A 378 21.87 1.10 -9.13
C GLN A 378 20.90 2.08 -9.80
N ARG A 379 19.62 1.69 -9.92
CA ARG A 379 18.56 2.56 -10.44
C ARG A 379 18.33 3.75 -9.53
N ALA A 380 18.16 3.55 -8.22
CA ALA A 380 17.91 4.63 -7.26
C ALA A 380 19.03 5.66 -7.25
N GLU A 381 20.30 5.23 -7.28
CA GLU A 381 21.45 6.14 -7.35
C GLU A 381 21.47 6.96 -8.63
N LEU A 382 21.26 6.31 -9.78
CA LEU A 382 21.22 6.97 -11.08
C LEU A 382 20.07 7.98 -11.15
N TYR A 383 18.86 7.53 -10.82
CA TYR A 383 17.64 8.34 -10.91
C TYR A 383 17.75 9.56 -10.01
N ALA A 384 18.22 9.38 -8.77
CA ALA A 384 18.43 10.49 -7.85
C ALA A 384 19.50 11.47 -8.37
N GLY A 385 20.58 10.95 -8.95
CA GLY A 385 21.61 11.75 -9.60
C GLY A 385 21.06 12.59 -10.76
N ILE A 386 20.16 12.03 -11.57
CA ILE A 386 19.49 12.76 -12.66
C ILE A 386 18.53 13.81 -12.08
N ILE A 387 17.63 13.43 -11.17
CA ILE A 387 16.62 14.30 -10.56
C ILE A 387 17.27 15.51 -9.89
N LYS A 388 18.34 15.31 -9.11
CA LYS A 388 19.08 16.40 -8.45
C LYS A 388 19.83 17.31 -9.43
N SER A 389 20.05 16.87 -10.67
CA SER A 389 20.72 17.64 -11.72
C SER A 389 19.76 18.37 -12.66
N LEU A 390 18.44 18.26 -12.45
CA LEU A 390 17.46 18.92 -13.30
C LEU A 390 17.57 20.45 -13.17
N SER A 391 17.57 21.11 -14.32
CA SER A 391 17.40 22.56 -14.39
C SER A 391 15.96 22.97 -14.07
N SER A 392 15.74 24.25 -13.75
CA SER A 392 14.40 24.77 -13.48
C SER A 392 13.43 24.58 -14.65
N GLN A 393 13.91 24.65 -15.89
CA GLN A 393 13.09 24.38 -17.08
C GLN A 393 12.66 22.92 -17.16
N GLN A 394 13.56 21.98 -16.83
CA GLN A 394 13.26 20.55 -16.83
C GLN A 394 12.27 20.20 -15.73
N THR A 395 12.49 20.72 -14.51
CA THR A 395 11.56 20.60 -13.38
C THR A 395 10.17 21.11 -13.75
N ALA A 396 10.08 22.30 -14.36
CA ALA A 396 8.79 22.85 -14.79
C ALA A 396 8.07 21.98 -15.84
N TYR A 397 8.83 21.34 -16.74
CA TYR A 397 8.26 20.42 -17.72
C TYR A 397 7.65 19.18 -17.05
N LEU A 398 8.41 18.53 -16.15
CA LEU A 398 7.93 17.35 -15.42
C LEU A 398 6.75 17.69 -14.49
N ASP A 399 6.80 18.84 -13.81
CA ASP A 399 5.68 19.32 -12.98
C ASP A 399 4.40 19.50 -13.81
N ASN A 400 4.52 20.05 -15.02
CA ASN A 400 3.38 20.19 -15.93
C ASN A 400 2.85 18.84 -16.42
N MET A 401 3.73 17.88 -16.72
CA MET A 401 3.31 16.53 -17.08
C MET A 401 2.51 15.86 -15.97
N LEU A 402 3.00 15.91 -14.72
CA LEU A 402 2.32 15.32 -13.56
C LEU A 402 0.98 16.01 -13.29
N LYS A 403 0.94 17.35 -13.41
CA LYS A 403 -0.30 18.12 -13.24
C LYS A 403 -1.33 17.86 -14.34
N GLY A 404 -0.88 17.70 -15.59
CA GLY A 404 -1.81 17.47 -16.71
C GLY A 404 -2.28 16.02 -16.83
N GLY A 405 -1.55 15.06 -16.25
CA GLY A 405 -1.81 13.64 -16.39
C GLY A 405 -1.58 13.12 -17.82
N PHE A 406 -1.71 11.81 -18.03
CA PHE A 406 -1.42 11.15 -19.31
C PHE A 406 -2.07 11.81 -20.53
N ALA A 407 -3.32 12.26 -20.41
CA ALA A 407 -4.05 12.90 -21.52
C ALA A 407 -3.38 14.20 -22.02
N SER A 408 -2.50 14.80 -21.23
CA SER A 408 -1.75 16.01 -21.59
C SER A 408 -0.38 15.73 -22.20
N TRP A 409 0.11 14.48 -22.15
CA TRP A 409 1.47 14.15 -22.58
C TRP A 409 1.54 14.10 -24.11
N PRO A 410 2.42 14.91 -24.74
CA PRO A 410 2.62 14.84 -26.19
C PRO A 410 3.09 13.45 -26.63
N ALA A 411 2.56 12.95 -27.74
CA ALA A 411 3.10 11.78 -28.42
C ALA A 411 4.37 12.18 -29.18
N LEU A 412 5.53 11.98 -28.56
CA LEU A 412 6.83 12.34 -29.13
C LEU A 412 7.46 11.15 -29.87
N ALA A 413 8.26 11.46 -30.89
CA ALA A 413 9.13 10.48 -31.53
C ALA A 413 10.22 9.99 -30.56
N ASP A 414 10.95 8.95 -30.96
CA ASP A 414 12.04 8.41 -30.16
C ASP A 414 13.13 9.46 -29.88
N GLN A 415 13.55 9.55 -28.62
CA GLN A 415 14.49 10.57 -28.13
C GLN A 415 15.93 10.07 -27.97
N VAL A 416 16.16 8.81 -28.33
CA VAL A 416 17.46 8.12 -28.35
C VAL A 416 17.63 7.38 -29.68
N ASP A 417 18.88 7.23 -30.14
CA ASP A 417 19.16 6.47 -31.36
C ASP A 417 19.04 4.96 -31.09
N LYS A 418 17.86 4.41 -31.36
CA LYS A 418 17.58 2.98 -31.19
C LYS A 418 18.51 2.07 -31.98
N LYS A 419 19.12 2.54 -33.08
CA LYS A 419 20.06 1.72 -33.87
C LYS A 419 21.39 1.51 -33.15
N SER A 420 21.69 2.34 -32.16
CA SER A 420 22.90 2.26 -31.33
C SER A 420 22.74 1.39 -30.09
N LEU A 421 21.54 0.87 -29.84
CA LEU A 421 21.16 0.07 -28.68
C LEU A 421 20.72 -1.33 -29.12
N SER A 422 20.99 -2.33 -28.29
CA SER A 422 20.26 -3.60 -28.39
C SER A 422 18.78 -3.41 -28.00
N HIS A 423 17.93 -4.39 -28.29
CA HIS A 423 16.52 -4.32 -27.90
C HIS A 423 16.36 -4.18 -26.38
N ASP A 424 17.03 -5.04 -25.61
CA ASP A 424 17.01 -5.00 -24.14
C ASP A 424 17.52 -3.66 -23.58
N GLU A 425 18.57 -3.09 -24.19
CA GLU A 425 19.10 -1.79 -23.79
C GLU A 425 18.08 -0.66 -24.03
N ASP A 426 17.38 -0.67 -25.15
CA ASP A 426 16.31 0.29 -25.46
C ASP A 426 15.15 0.16 -24.46
N VAL A 427 14.68 -1.06 -24.20
CA VAL A 427 13.63 -1.35 -23.20
C VAL A 427 14.01 -0.84 -21.82
N LEU A 428 15.28 -1.01 -21.42
CA LEU A 428 15.78 -0.50 -20.14
C LEU A 428 15.82 1.02 -20.10
N VAL A 429 16.32 1.69 -21.14
CA VAL A 429 16.31 3.16 -21.21
C VAL A 429 14.89 3.71 -21.10
N MET A 430 13.93 3.10 -21.78
CA MET A 430 12.52 3.49 -21.69
C MET A 430 11.97 3.28 -20.28
N SER A 431 12.25 2.14 -19.66
CA SER A 431 11.85 1.83 -18.28
C SER A 431 12.44 2.85 -17.29
N TYR A 432 13.72 3.20 -17.43
CA TYR A 432 14.37 4.17 -16.55
C TYR A 432 13.76 5.55 -16.68
N ALA A 433 13.50 6.00 -17.90
CA ALA A 433 12.91 7.30 -18.14
C ALA A 433 11.49 7.38 -17.56
N SER A 434 10.68 6.33 -17.71
CA SER A 434 9.34 6.28 -17.13
C SER A 434 9.36 6.22 -15.59
N ASP A 435 10.27 5.43 -15.00
CA ASP A 435 10.46 5.34 -13.55
C ASP A 435 10.89 6.70 -12.95
N ILE A 436 11.74 7.46 -13.65
CA ILE A 436 12.16 8.79 -13.18
C ILE A 436 10.97 9.72 -13.01
N LEU A 437 9.99 9.69 -13.92
CA LEU A 437 8.78 10.53 -13.79
C LEU A 437 7.98 10.18 -12.53
N SER A 438 7.71 8.88 -12.32
CA SER A 438 6.94 8.41 -11.18
C SER A 438 7.68 8.60 -9.86
N TRP A 439 9.00 8.41 -9.84
CA TRP A 439 9.78 8.59 -8.61
C TRP A 439 9.99 10.07 -8.27
N TYR A 440 10.15 10.93 -9.28
CA TYR A 440 10.19 12.39 -9.12
C TYR A 440 8.88 12.93 -8.53
N GLY A 441 7.73 12.49 -9.07
CA GLY A 441 6.41 12.97 -8.65
C GLY A 441 5.78 12.24 -7.47
N GLY A 442 6.30 11.06 -7.12
CA GLY A 442 5.71 10.14 -6.16
C GLY A 442 6.17 10.36 -4.72
N ASN A 443 5.80 9.40 -3.86
CA ASN A 443 6.18 9.32 -2.46
C ASN A 443 6.32 7.84 -2.04
N VAL A 444 6.76 7.59 -0.81
CA VAL A 444 7.02 6.22 -0.36
C VAL A 444 5.81 5.31 -0.47
N GLU A 445 4.59 5.83 -0.39
CA GLU A 445 3.36 5.07 -0.59
C GLU A 445 3.18 4.65 -2.05
N ALA A 446 3.46 5.56 -2.99
CA ALA A 446 3.47 5.23 -4.41
C ALA A 446 4.51 4.15 -4.75
N ASP A 447 5.73 4.24 -4.17
CA ASP A 447 6.79 3.24 -4.36
C ASP A 447 6.44 1.89 -3.70
N THR A 448 5.70 1.94 -2.59
CA THR A 448 5.22 0.75 -1.87
C THR A 448 4.09 0.06 -2.61
N TYR A 449 3.28 0.81 -3.34
CA TYR A 449 2.14 0.28 -4.08
C TYR A 449 2.54 -0.80 -5.09
N PHE A 450 1.65 -1.78 -5.25
CA PHE A 450 1.71 -2.80 -6.29
C PHE A 450 0.30 -3.18 -6.72
N CYS A 451 0.16 -3.64 -7.97
CA CYS A 451 -1.09 -4.25 -8.44
C CYS A 451 -1.32 -5.60 -7.74
N PRO A 452 -2.57 -6.02 -7.47
CA PRO A 452 -2.83 -7.24 -6.71
C PRO A 452 -2.27 -8.54 -7.32
N GLU A 453 -1.97 -8.56 -8.63
CA GLU A 453 -1.35 -9.69 -9.35
C GLU A 453 0.18 -9.79 -9.14
N ARG A 454 0.79 -8.95 -8.31
CA ARG A 454 2.25 -8.79 -8.30
C ARG A 454 3.04 -9.97 -7.74
N GLN A 455 2.42 -10.78 -6.88
CA GLN A 455 3.10 -11.87 -6.20
C GLN A 455 2.94 -13.17 -6.96
N GLY A 456 3.97 -14.00 -6.96
CA GLY A 456 3.90 -15.31 -7.60
C GLY A 456 3.82 -15.25 -9.12
N ASP A 457 4.60 -14.38 -9.77
CA ASP A 457 4.67 -14.21 -11.23
C ASP A 457 5.24 -15.45 -11.95
N TYR A 458 4.68 -16.65 -11.78
CA TYR A 458 5.17 -17.93 -12.33
C TYR A 458 4.05 -18.79 -12.94
N PHE A 459 2.86 -18.21 -13.10
CA PHE A 459 1.62 -18.96 -13.37
C PHE A 459 0.90 -18.48 -14.64
N GLY A 460 1.52 -17.62 -15.44
CA GLY A 460 1.01 -17.27 -16.77
C GLY A 460 -0.21 -16.35 -16.80
N GLY A 461 -0.64 -15.78 -15.67
CA GLY A 461 -1.70 -14.76 -15.62
C GLY A 461 -1.37 -13.54 -16.50
N PHE A 462 -0.16 -13.00 -16.39
CA PHE A 462 0.30 -11.90 -17.25
C PHE A 462 0.24 -12.24 -18.74
N TYR A 463 0.58 -13.47 -19.13
CA TYR A 463 0.45 -13.89 -20.52
C TYR A 463 -0.98 -13.77 -21.05
N ILE A 464 -2.00 -14.08 -20.23
CA ILE A 464 -3.41 -13.97 -20.64
C ILE A 464 -3.77 -12.54 -21.03
N LYS A 465 -3.35 -11.54 -20.24
CA LYS A 465 -3.77 -10.15 -20.48
C LYS A 465 -2.82 -9.35 -21.37
N ASP A 466 -1.53 -9.62 -21.31
CA ASP A 466 -0.51 -8.78 -21.94
C ASP A 466 -0.09 -9.30 -23.33
N ALA A 467 -0.12 -10.61 -23.58
CA ALA A 467 0.27 -11.14 -24.90
C ALA A 467 -0.54 -10.52 -26.06
N PRO A 468 -1.86 -10.26 -25.92
CA PRO A 468 -2.62 -9.51 -26.91
C PRO A 468 -2.25 -8.03 -27.05
N ALA A 469 -1.61 -7.43 -26.05
CA ALA A 469 -1.21 -6.03 -26.05
C ALA A 469 0.18 -5.82 -26.68
N ILE A 470 1.08 -6.81 -26.60
CA ILE A 470 2.45 -6.69 -27.11
C ILE A 470 2.45 -6.42 -28.62
N GLY A 471 3.14 -5.36 -29.04
CA GLY A 471 3.26 -4.95 -30.44
C GLY A 471 2.04 -4.26 -31.05
N ASN A 472 0.97 -4.06 -30.27
CA ASN A 472 -0.28 -3.47 -30.74
C ASN A 472 -0.47 -2.05 -30.20
N ALA A 473 0.04 -1.05 -30.94
CA ALA A 473 -0.08 0.36 -30.57
C ALA A 473 -1.56 0.78 -30.43
N GLY A 474 -1.86 1.60 -29.41
CA GLY A 474 -3.22 2.02 -29.09
C GLY A 474 -4.11 0.93 -28.46
N TYR A 475 -3.60 -0.29 -28.25
CA TYR A 475 -4.30 -1.32 -27.48
C TYR A 475 -4.41 -0.88 -26.01
N THR A 476 -5.57 -1.11 -25.41
CA THR A 476 -5.83 -0.87 -23.98
C THR A 476 -6.30 -2.19 -23.38
N ILE A 477 -5.59 -2.64 -22.34
CA ILE A 477 -5.99 -3.84 -21.60
C ILE A 477 -7.24 -3.50 -20.78
N ASP A 478 -8.27 -4.34 -20.88
CA ASP A 478 -9.46 -4.22 -20.04
C ASP A 478 -9.09 -4.50 -18.58
N GLU A 479 -9.38 -3.53 -17.70
CA GLU A 479 -9.07 -3.61 -16.28
C GLU A 479 -9.91 -4.67 -15.56
N SER A 480 -11.07 -5.07 -16.10
CA SER A 480 -11.91 -6.10 -15.48
C SER A 480 -11.43 -7.53 -15.77
N ILE A 481 -10.55 -7.73 -16.77
CA ILE A 481 -10.20 -9.06 -17.30
C ILE A 481 -9.71 -10.03 -16.21
N THR A 482 -8.90 -9.54 -15.27
CA THR A 482 -8.37 -10.33 -14.16
C THR A 482 -9.49 -10.79 -13.24
N GLY A 483 -10.42 -9.88 -12.89
CA GLY A 483 -11.56 -10.16 -12.03
C GLY A 483 -12.56 -11.13 -12.66
N ASP A 484 -12.96 -10.84 -13.90
CA ASP A 484 -13.98 -11.60 -14.61
C ASP A 484 -13.51 -13.03 -14.89
N LYS A 485 -12.32 -13.20 -15.50
CA LYS A 485 -11.78 -14.53 -15.80
C LYS A 485 -11.39 -15.30 -14.55
N GLY A 486 -10.94 -14.61 -13.49
CA GLY A 486 -10.70 -15.21 -12.17
C GLY A 486 -11.99 -15.78 -11.56
N GLN A 487 -13.10 -15.04 -11.62
CA GLN A 487 -14.40 -15.51 -11.13
C GLN A 487 -14.92 -16.69 -11.97
N GLU A 488 -14.82 -16.63 -13.29
CA GLU A 488 -15.22 -17.75 -14.17
C GLU A 488 -14.41 -19.03 -13.93
N PHE A 489 -13.12 -18.90 -13.61
CA PHE A 489 -12.28 -20.02 -13.16
C PHE A 489 -12.85 -20.66 -11.89
N ILE A 490 -13.13 -19.85 -10.86
CA ILE A 490 -13.71 -20.33 -9.58
C ILE A 490 -15.05 -21.02 -9.82
N ASP A 491 -15.91 -20.48 -10.69
CA ASP A 491 -17.23 -21.06 -10.98
C ASP A 491 -17.18 -22.35 -11.82
N THR A 492 -16.02 -22.66 -12.39
CA THR A 492 -15.78 -23.93 -13.06
C THR A 492 -15.38 -25.05 -12.08
N LEU A 493 -14.89 -24.70 -10.89
CA LEU A 493 -14.47 -25.67 -9.87
C LEU A 493 -15.66 -26.24 -9.10
N ASP A 494 -15.59 -27.52 -8.77
CA ASP A 494 -16.60 -28.20 -7.94
C ASP A 494 -16.44 -27.90 -6.44
N SER A 495 -17.32 -28.49 -5.61
CA SER A 495 -17.33 -28.29 -4.16
C SER A 495 -16.10 -28.84 -3.44
N THR A 496 -15.33 -29.73 -4.06
CA THR A 496 -14.08 -30.29 -3.51
C THR A 496 -12.85 -29.50 -3.95
N GLN A 497 -12.88 -28.92 -5.15
CA GLN A 497 -11.79 -28.15 -5.75
C GLN A 497 -11.78 -26.69 -5.27
N LYS A 498 -12.95 -26.03 -5.24
CA LYS A 498 -13.07 -24.60 -4.93
C LYS A 498 -12.42 -24.22 -3.59
N PRO A 499 -12.61 -24.95 -2.48
CA PRO A 499 -11.98 -24.62 -1.19
C PRO A 499 -10.45 -24.67 -1.20
N VAL A 500 -9.85 -25.49 -2.08
CA VAL A 500 -8.38 -25.59 -2.22
C VAL A 500 -7.79 -24.27 -2.70
N ILE A 501 -8.51 -23.54 -3.55
CA ILE A 501 -8.11 -22.24 -4.10
C ILE A 501 -8.49 -21.11 -3.13
N THR A 502 -9.74 -21.05 -2.68
CA THR A 502 -10.22 -19.92 -1.87
C THR A 502 -9.56 -19.82 -0.49
N SER A 503 -9.12 -20.94 0.08
CA SER A 503 -8.41 -20.95 1.37
C SER A 503 -7.01 -20.31 1.31
N ILE A 504 -6.43 -20.16 0.12
CA ILE A 504 -5.12 -19.53 -0.06
C ILE A 504 -5.16 -18.07 0.38
N VAL A 505 -6.27 -17.36 0.15
CA VAL A 505 -6.46 -15.95 0.57
C VAL A 505 -6.08 -15.74 2.03
N ASN A 506 -6.54 -16.64 2.91
CA ASN A 506 -6.21 -16.58 4.33
C ASN A 506 -4.79 -17.09 4.62
N THR A 507 -4.38 -18.15 3.92
CA THR A 507 -3.07 -18.80 4.13
C THR A 507 -1.90 -17.88 3.77
N GLN A 508 -2.05 -17.10 2.69
CA GLN A 508 -1.00 -16.18 2.20
C GLN A 508 -0.95 -14.84 2.94
N LYS A 509 -2.03 -14.46 3.64
CA LYS A 509 -2.20 -13.13 4.23
C LYS A 509 -1.00 -12.66 5.09
N PRO A 510 -0.38 -13.50 5.94
CA PRO A 510 0.82 -13.10 6.68
C PRO A 510 2.01 -12.74 5.77
N ALA A 511 2.25 -13.55 4.73
CA ALA A 511 3.33 -13.31 3.79
C ALA A 511 3.08 -12.03 2.96
N LEU A 512 1.84 -11.82 2.53
CA LEU A 512 1.42 -10.64 1.78
C LEU A 512 1.57 -9.33 2.59
N THR A 513 1.15 -9.33 3.85
CA THR A 513 1.37 -8.18 4.74
C THR A 513 2.87 -7.95 4.98
N GLY A 514 3.65 -9.02 5.14
CA GLY A 514 5.10 -8.94 5.25
C GLY A 514 5.76 -8.31 4.00
N ILE A 515 5.23 -8.62 2.81
CA ILE A 515 5.67 -8.03 1.54
C ILE A 515 5.43 -6.52 1.55
N VAL A 516 4.25 -6.06 1.98
CA VAL A 516 3.94 -4.62 2.10
C VAL A 516 4.96 -3.92 3.00
N SER A 517 5.18 -4.44 4.22
CA SER A 517 6.12 -3.85 5.18
C SER A 517 7.56 -3.83 4.65
N THR A 518 8.00 -4.94 4.05
CA THR A 518 9.35 -5.07 3.49
C THR A 518 9.56 -4.12 2.31
N ARG A 519 8.57 -4.02 1.44
CA ARG A 519 8.58 -3.13 0.27
C ARG A 519 8.63 -1.66 0.68
N ARG A 520 7.85 -1.26 1.69
CA ARG A 520 7.91 0.10 2.27
C ARG A 520 9.28 0.39 2.85
N ALA A 521 9.90 -0.57 3.54
CA ALA A 521 11.25 -0.40 4.08
C ALA A 521 12.29 -0.22 2.95
N ILE A 522 12.23 -1.05 1.90
CA ILE A 522 13.11 -0.92 0.71
C ILE A 522 12.93 0.46 0.06
N ALA A 523 11.69 0.84 -0.25
CA ALA A 523 11.37 2.14 -0.85
C ALA A 523 11.89 3.32 -0.01
N THR A 524 11.72 3.25 1.31
CA THR A 524 12.22 4.26 2.26
C THR A 524 13.75 4.38 2.18
N GLU A 525 14.46 3.25 2.15
CA GLU A 525 15.92 3.21 2.07
C GLU A 525 16.42 3.78 0.74
N LEU A 526 15.83 3.37 -0.39
CA LEU A 526 16.19 3.86 -1.73
C LEU A 526 15.95 5.37 -1.85
N ARG A 527 14.86 5.90 -1.28
CA ARG A 527 14.55 7.35 -1.31
C ARG A 527 15.56 8.22 -0.55
N LYS A 528 16.41 7.66 0.32
CA LYS A 528 17.50 8.44 0.92
C LYS A 528 18.40 9.09 -0.14
N ALA A 529 18.57 8.45 -1.29
CA ALA A 529 19.36 9.00 -2.40
C ALA A 529 18.78 10.33 -2.94
N LEU A 530 17.45 10.49 -2.96
CA LEU A 530 16.78 11.74 -3.33
C LEU A 530 17.02 12.84 -2.31
N ALA A 531 17.01 12.49 -1.02
CA ALA A 531 17.27 13.41 0.09
C ALA A 531 18.77 13.76 0.26
N GLY A 532 19.65 13.26 -0.62
CA GLY A 532 21.10 13.48 -0.55
C GLY A 532 21.82 12.57 0.45
N GLY A 533 21.13 11.60 1.05
CA GLY A 533 21.71 10.56 1.89
C GLY A 533 22.30 9.40 1.08
N THR A 534 23.01 8.51 1.77
CA THR A 534 23.57 7.28 1.22
C THR A 534 22.61 6.11 1.47
N ILE A 535 22.47 5.22 0.48
CA ILE A 535 21.68 3.98 0.59
C ILE A 535 22.51 2.98 1.40
N ASP A 536 21.91 2.37 2.42
CA ASP A 536 22.48 1.18 3.06
C ASP A 536 22.23 -0.05 2.17
N GLU A 537 23.19 -0.36 1.30
CA GLU A 537 23.09 -1.48 0.36
C GLU A 537 22.86 -2.82 1.05
N ALA A 538 23.51 -3.05 2.20
CA ALA A 538 23.39 -4.30 2.95
C ALA A 538 21.97 -4.46 3.52
N SER A 539 21.38 -3.36 3.98
CA SER A 539 19.98 -3.32 4.42
C SER A 539 19.04 -3.62 3.24
N VAL A 540 19.19 -2.96 2.10
CA VAL A 540 18.35 -3.22 0.91
C VAL A 540 18.46 -4.67 0.46
N ILE A 541 19.67 -5.24 0.38
CA ILE A 541 19.88 -6.65 0.02
C ILE A 541 19.18 -7.58 1.01
N THR A 542 19.31 -7.34 2.32
CA THR A 542 18.67 -8.14 3.35
C THR A 542 17.14 -8.09 3.22
N LEU A 543 16.59 -6.88 3.06
CA LEU A 543 15.15 -6.68 2.90
C LEU A 543 14.63 -7.33 1.61
N SER A 544 15.30 -7.19 0.47
CA SER A 544 14.88 -7.84 -0.77
C SER A 544 14.94 -9.35 -0.67
N ARG A 545 15.94 -9.93 0.02
CA ARG A 545 15.97 -11.37 0.30
C ARG A 545 14.80 -11.80 1.18
N SER A 546 14.38 -10.99 2.15
CA SER A 546 13.14 -11.21 2.91
C SER A 546 11.89 -11.12 2.04
N TYR A 547 11.80 -10.14 1.13
CA TYR A 547 10.72 -10.05 0.14
C TYR A 547 10.65 -11.34 -0.70
N GLY A 548 11.78 -11.77 -1.26
CA GLY A 548 11.85 -12.97 -2.08
C GLY A 548 11.47 -14.25 -1.33
N ALA A 549 11.79 -14.34 -0.03
CA ALA A 549 11.35 -15.44 0.82
C ALA A 549 9.82 -15.47 0.97
N LEU A 550 9.19 -14.32 1.19
CA LEU A 550 7.73 -14.20 1.31
C LEU A 550 7.02 -14.49 -0.02
N ASP A 551 7.56 -13.99 -1.13
CA ASP A 551 7.07 -14.28 -2.49
C ASP A 551 7.21 -15.76 -2.84
N GLY A 552 8.31 -16.39 -2.42
CA GLY A 552 8.53 -17.84 -2.55
C GLY A 552 7.53 -18.66 -1.74
N GLU A 553 7.15 -18.19 -0.55
CA GLU A 553 6.11 -18.81 0.27
C GLU A 553 4.74 -18.76 -0.41
N ILE A 554 4.35 -17.60 -0.96
CA ILE A 554 3.12 -17.44 -1.73
C ILE A 554 3.13 -18.36 -2.96
N SER A 555 4.22 -18.34 -3.72
CA SER A 555 4.41 -19.18 -4.91
C SER A 555 4.29 -20.67 -4.60
N TYR A 556 4.83 -21.13 -3.46
CA TYR A 556 4.66 -22.51 -3.01
C TYR A 556 3.19 -22.88 -2.78
N TYR A 557 2.42 -22.01 -2.14
CA TYR A 557 0.98 -22.24 -1.90
C TYR A 557 0.23 -22.35 -3.22
N TYR A 558 0.51 -21.47 -4.17
CA TYR A 558 -0.15 -21.45 -5.48
C TYR A 558 0.17 -22.71 -6.27
N ALA A 559 1.46 -23.02 -6.45
CA ALA A 559 1.90 -24.19 -7.19
C ALA A 559 1.32 -25.51 -6.63
N THR A 560 1.27 -25.62 -5.29
CA THR A 560 0.72 -26.82 -4.62
C THR A 560 -0.78 -26.94 -4.81
N ALA A 561 -1.53 -25.86 -4.59
CA ALA A 561 -2.97 -25.85 -4.71
C ALA A 561 -3.44 -26.02 -6.17
N PHE A 562 -2.80 -25.34 -7.12
CA PHE A 562 -3.10 -25.50 -8.54
C PHE A 562 -2.80 -26.92 -8.99
N ALA A 563 -1.67 -27.53 -8.58
CA ALA A 563 -1.40 -28.93 -8.89
C ALA A 563 -2.45 -29.88 -8.32
N GLN A 564 -2.93 -29.64 -7.09
CA GLN A 564 -4.00 -30.45 -6.49
C GLN A 564 -5.31 -30.35 -7.27
N VAL A 565 -5.74 -29.14 -7.64
CA VAL A 565 -6.94 -28.92 -8.45
C VAL A 565 -6.78 -29.49 -9.86
N GLY A 566 -5.65 -29.21 -10.52
CA GLY A 566 -5.36 -29.65 -11.88
C GLY A 566 -5.43 -31.17 -12.07
N LYS A 567 -5.04 -31.93 -11.05
CA LYS A 567 -5.09 -33.41 -11.04
C LYS A 567 -6.52 -33.97 -10.98
N THR A 568 -7.49 -33.20 -10.48
CA THR A 568 -8.88 -33.65 -10.32
C THR A 568 -9.84 -33.04 -11.35
N LEU A 569 -9.38 -32.11 -12.19
CA LEU A 569 -10.21 -31.51 -13.23
C LEU A 569 -10.74 -32.56 -14.22
N THR A 570 -12.05 -32.55 -14.42
CA THR A 570 -12.74 -33.33 -15.46
C THR A 570 -12.41 -32.80 -16.86
N ALA A 571 -12.64 -33.62 -17.89
CA ALA A 571 -12.45 -33.20 -19.28
C ALA A 571 -13.31 -31.97 -19.64
N THR A 572 -14.57 -31.94 -19.16
CA THR A 572 -15.49 -30.81 -19.35
C THR A 572 -14.95 -29.53 -18.71
N GLN A 573 -14.44 -29.62 -17.48
CA GLN A 573 -13.83 -28.45 -16.82
C GLN A 573 -12.60 -27.96 -17.59
N LYS A 574 -11.70 -28.86 -18.00
CA LYS A 574 -10.50 -28.49 -18.79
C LYS A 574 -10.88 -27.77 -20.08
N GLN A 575 -11.88 -28.27 -20.81
CA GLN A 575 -12.37 -27.63 -22.03
C GLN A 575 -12.96 -26.24 -21.74
N LYS A 576 -13.76 -26.10 -20.66
CA LYS A 576 -14.32 -24.80 -20.26
C LYS A 576 -13.22 -23.80 -19.89
N LEU A 577 -12.21 -24.23 -19.11
CA LEU A 577 -11.08 -23.37 -18.74
C LEU A 577 -10.27 -22.90 -19.95
N MET A 578 -10.04 -23.78 -20.95
CA MET A 578 -9.41 -23.38 -22.21
C MET A 578 -10.21 -22.27 -22.93
N GLY A 579 -11.55 -22.37 -22.92
CA GLY A 579 -12.42 -21.33 -23.45
C GLY A 579 -12.36 -20.01 -22.68
N ILE A 580 -12.32 -20.05 -21.34
CA ILE A 580 -12.19 -18.86 -20.49
C ILE A 580 -10.84 -18.16 -20.75
N ARG A 581 -9.77 -18.93 -20.95
CA ARG A 581 -8.43 -18.38 -21.24
C ARG A 581 -8.44 -17.48 -22.48
N ASP A 582 -9.05 -17.94 -23.57
CA ASP A 582 -9.26 -17.19 -24.83
C ASP A 582 -7.96 -16.63 -25.44
N LEU A 583 -7.02 -17.52 -25.81
CA LEU A 583 -5.72 -17.15 -26.38
C LEU A 583 -5.35 -17.95 -27.64
N ASP A 584 -6.33 -18.48 -28.37
CA ASP A 584 -6.07 -19.30 -29.56
C ASP A 584 -5.27 -18.56 -30.65
N ASN A 585 -5.40 -17.22 -30.71
CA ASN A 585 -4.64 -16.36 -31.63
C ASN A 585 -3.22 -16.01 -31.14
N TYR A 586 -2.86 -16.41 -29.91
CA TYR A 586 -1.58 -16.12 -29.29
C TYR A 586 -0.92 -17.42 -28.78
N PRO A 587 -0.61 -18.38 -29.67
CA PRO A 587 -0.03 -19.65 -29.27
C PRO A 587 1.41 -19.47 -28.77
N CYS A 588 1.76 -20.19 -27.69
CA CYS A 588 3.13 -20.36 -27.25
C CYS A 588 3.53 -21.84 -27.41
N PRO A 589 4.34 -22.19 -28.42
CA PRO A 589 4.80 -23.57 -28.62
C PRO A 589 5.59 -24.11 -27.41
N ASP A 590 5.54 -25.42 -27.15
CA ASP A 590 6.21 -26.03 -25.99
C ASP A 590 7.74 -25.94 -26.01
N ASN A 591 8.35 -25.71 -27.18
CA ASN A 591 9.79 -25.47 -27.32
C ASN A 591 10.17 -23.99 -27.23
N LYS A 592 9.22 -23.11 -26.91
CA LYS A 592 9.40 -21.66 -26.76
C LYS A 592 9.16 -21.24 -25.32
N ALA A 593 9.76 -20.12 -24.97
CA ALA A 593 9.58 -19.42 -23.72
C ALA A 593 9.71 -17.92 -23.94
N TYR A 594 9.60 -17.14 -22.88
CA TYR A 594 9.81 -15.70 -22.89
C TYR A 594 10.94 -15.32 -21.93
N LEU A 595 11.83 -14.47 -22.41
CA LEU A 595 12.70 -13.66 -21.58
C LEU A 595 12.02 -12.30 -21.49
N TYR A 596 11.38 -12.01 -20.35
CA TYR A 596 10.42 -10.91 -20.24
C TYR A 596 9.23 -11.07 -21.19
N SER A 597 9.13 -10.19 -22.19
CA SER A 597 8.11 -10.22 -23.24
C SER A 597 8.66 -10.74 -24.58
N ASP A 598 9.95 -11.09 -24.64
CA ASP A 598 10.59 -11.54 -25.88
C ASP A 598 10.63 -13.06 -25.98
N MET A 599 10.09 -13.58 -27.08
CA MET A 599 10.04 -15.01 -27.29
C MET A 599 11.43 -15.57 -27.61
N ILE A 600 11.87 -16.54 -26.81
CA ILE A 600 13.13 -17.26 -26.94
C ILE A 600 12.88 -18.77 -27.13
N ASN A 601 13.92 -19.51 -27.48
CA ASN A 601 13.88 -20.98 -27.33
C ASN A 601 13.87 -21.34 -25.85
N MET A 602 13.13 -22.39 -25.49
CA MET A 602 13.07 -22.89 -24.12
C MET A 602 14.50 -23.15 -23.58
N PRO A 603 14.92 -22.48 -22.50
CA PRO A 603 16.25 -22.68 -21.92
C PRO A 603 16.43 -24.10 -21.38
N ILE A 604 17.67 -24.58 -21.40
CA ILE A 604 18.02 -25.86 -20.77
C ILE A 604 18.04 -25.65 -19.25
N VAL A 605 17.10 -26.29 -18.54
CA VAL A 605 17.07 -26.34 -17.07
C VAL A 605 17.55 -27.71 -16.63
N ALA A 606 18.81 -27.78 -16.19
CA ALA A 606 19.52 -29.07 -16.03
C ALA A 606 18.97 -29.97 -14.91
N ASN A 607 18.59 -29.41 -13.76
CA ASN A 607 18.03 -30.16 -12.64
C ASN A 607 17.18 -29.25 -11.73
N THR A 608 16.01 -29.73 -11.30
CA THR A 608 15.16 -29.05 -10.30
C THR A 608 14.78 -29.95 -9.11
N ASP A 609 15.40 -31.12 -8.96
CA ASP A 609 15.12 -32.08 -7.88
C ASP A 609 15.35 -31.49 -6.48
N PHE A 610 16.29 -30.54 -6.35
CA PHE A 610 16.57 -29.84 -5.10
C PHE A 610 15.39 -28.99 -4.59
N LEU A 611 14.37 -28.74 -5.41
CA LEU A 611 13.14 -28.05 -5.04
C LEU A 611 12.06 -29.00 -4.51
N PHE A 612 12.35 -30.28 -4.40
CA PHE A 612 11.44 -31.32 -3.92
C PHE A 612 11.92 -31.89 -2.59
N SER A 613 10.96 -32.39 -1.80
CA SER A 613 11.17 -33.00 -0.47
C SER A 613 11.38 -34.49 -0.52
#